data_AF-A0A1K1PLX4-F1
#
_entry.id   AF-A0A1K1PLX4-F1
#
_cell.length_a   1.000
_cell.length_b   1.000
_cell.length_c   1.000
_cell.angle_alpha   90.00
_cell.angle_beta   90.00
_cell.angle_gamma   90.00
#
_symmetry.space_group_name_H-M   'P 1'
#
loop_
_entity.id
_entity.type
_entity.pdbx_description
1 polymer ?
#
loop_
_entity_poly.entity_id
_entity_poly.type
_entity_poly.pdbx_seq_one_letter_code
_entity_poly.pdbx_strand_id
1 'polypeptide(L)' 'MPSYTYAVKGQRLLRQRGYPCAIKRRSKDSENGCGYSLYVGDRCGRAAEILDSYSVPYTIRRDGADDDDKL' A
#
# COMPACT_ATOMS: atom_id res chain seq x y z
N MET A 1 2.71 8.36 9.12
CA MET A 1 2.38 9.14 7.90
C MET A 1 3.09 8.52 6.70
N PRO A 2 2.46 7.61 5.93
CA PRO A 2 3.07 7.10 4.70
C PRO A 2 3.01 8.21 3.64
N SER A 3 4.14 8.87 3.41
CA SER A 3 4.25 9.92 2.39
C SER A 3 4.27 9.30 0.98
N TYR A 4 3.91 10.11 -0.02
CA TYR A 4 3.94 9.73 -1.44
C TYR A 4 5.26 9.04 -1.84
N THR A 5 6.37 9.51 -1.28
CA THR A 5 7.71 8.99 -1.54
C THR A 5 7.85 7.51 -1.21
N TYR A 6 7.25 7.03 -0.11
CA TYR A 6 7.29 5.61 0.24
C TYR A 6 6.44 4.76 -0.70
N ALA A 7 5.26 5.26 -1.09
CA ALA A 7 4.41 4.57 -2.07
C ALA A 7 5.12 4.45 -3.43
N VAL A 8 5.81 5.51 -3.88
CA VAL A 8 6.60 5.51 -5.12
C VAL A 8 7.80 4.57 -5.03
N LYS A 9 8.51 4.54 -3.90
CA LYS A 9 9.60 3.58 -3.68
C LYS A 9 9.11 2.14 -3.79
N GLY A 10 8.03 1.79 -3.09
CA GLY A 10 7.42 0.47 -3.16
C GLY A 10 6.99 0.10 -4.58
N GLN A 11 6.37 1.03 -5.30
CA GLN A 11 5.93 0.80 -6.67
C GLN A 11 7.09 0.54 -7.62
N ARG A 12 8.14 1.37 -7.59
CA ARG A 12 9.30 1.18 -8.46
C ARG A 12 9.96 -0.17 -8.20
N LEU A 13 10.08 -0.53 -6.93
CA LEU A 13 10.76 -1.74 -6.50
C LEU A 13 10.00 -3.02 -6.90
N LEU A 14 8.67 -2.98 -6.84
CA LEU A 14 7.79 -4.06 -7.28
C LEU A 14 7.70 -4.13 -8.82
N ARG A 15 7.60 -2.99 -9.52
CA ARG A 15 7.57 -2.95 -10.99
C ARG A 15 8.86 -3.44 -11.62
N GLN A 16 10.02 -3.11 -11.05
CA GLN A 16 11.32 -3.62 -11.51
C GLN A 16 11.41 -5.16 -11.44
N ARG A 17 10.59 -5.79 -10.60
CA ARG A 17 10.53 -7.25 -10.44
C ARG A 17 9.36 -7.90 -11.18
N GLY A 18 8.64 -7.15 -12.00
CA GLY A 18 7.51 -7.66 -12.78
C GLY A 18 6.22 -7.86 -11.99
N TYR A 19 6.04 -7.15 -10.86
CA TYR A 19 4.78 -7.20 -10.11
C TYR A 19 3.84 -6.07 -10.54
N PRO A 20 2.62 -6.40 -11.00
CA PRO A 20 1.62 -5.40 -11.36
C PRO A 20 1.12 -4.69 -10.10
N CYS A 21 1.47 -3.41 -9.96
CA CYS A 21 1.06 -2.59 -8.83
C CYS A 21 0.70 -1.15 -9.25
N ALA A 22 -0.26 -0.57 -8.54
CA ALA A 22 -0.77 0.78 -8.79
C ALA A 22 -0.80 1.59 -7.49
N ILE A 23 -0.34 2.84 -7.56
CA ILE A 23 -0.51 3.78 -6.45
C ILE A 23 -1.89 4.41 -6.57
N LYS A 24 -2.67 4.35 -5.50
CA LYS A 24 -3.96 5.02 -5.37
C LYS A 24 -3.88 6.04 -4.25
N ARG A 25 -4.34 7.25 -4.53
CA ARG A 25 -4.50 8.29 -3.51
C ARG A 25 -5.74 7.96 -2.68
N ARG A 26 -5.61 7.94 -1.36
CA ARG A 26 -6.75 7.89 -0.45
C ARG A 26 -7.37 9.29 -0.41
N SER A 27 -8.64 9.36 -0.79
CA SER A 27 -9.44 10.59 -0.75
C SER A 27 -9.63 11.04 0.71
N LYS A 28 -9.92 12.33 0.86
CA LYS A 28 -10.00 13.05 2.14
C LYS A 28 -11.12 12.54 3.08
N ASP A 29 -12.06 11.75 2.55
CA ASP A 29 -13.23 11.20 3.25
C ASP A 29 -12.95 10.00 4.16
N SER A 30 -11.78 9.37 4.09
CA SER A 30 -11.42 8.40 5.12
C SER A 30 -10.88 9.14 6.34
N GLU A 31 -11.45 8.90 7.52
CA GLU A 31 -11.01 9.40 8.84
C GLU A 31 -9.49 9.30 9.11
N ASN A 32 -8.77 8.50 8.32
CA ASN A 32 -7.31 8.29 8.38
C ASN A 32 -6.47 9.21 7.45
N GLY A 33 -7.05 10.27 6.88
CA GLY A 33 -6.32 11.37 6.24
C GLY A 33 -5.77 11.10 4.82
N CYS A 34 -5.29 12.16 4.18
CA CYS A 34 -4.71 12.17 2.83
C CYS A 34 -3.43 11.31 2.74
N GLY A 35 -3.59 10.02 2.46
CA GLY A 35 -2.47 9.08 2.27
C GLY A 35 -2.35 8.55 0.85
N TYR A 36 -1.26 7.87 0.57
CA TYR A 36 -1.09 7.06 -0.63
C TYR A 36 -1.05 5.59 -0.25
N SER A 37 -1.75 4.77 -1.01
CA SER A 37 -1.77 3.32 -0.85
C SER A 37 -1.28 2.67 -2.13
N LEU A 38 -0.63 1.52 -1.98
CA LEU A 38 -0.14 0.73 -3.11
C LEU A 38 -0.99 -0.53 -3.23
N TYR A 39 -1.69 -0.67 -4.34
CA TYR A 39 -2.50 -1.83 -4.67
C TYR A 39 -1.65 -2.82 -5.45
N VAL A 40 -1.57 -4.05 -4.95
CA VAL A 40 -0.92 -5.18 -5.61
C VAL A 40 -2.01 -6.15 -6.03
N GLY A 41 -2.13 -6.40 -7.33
CA GLY A 41 -3.18 -7.27 -7.87
C GLY A 41 -2.87 -8.76 -7.76
N ASP A 42 -1.58 -9.12 -7.66
CA ASP A 42 -1.13 -10.51 -7.68
C ASP A 42 0.11 -10.70 -6.82
N ARG A 43 0.27 -11.90 -6.24
CA ARG A 43 1.42 -12.27 -5.38
C ARG A 43 1.69 -11.28 -4.23
N CYS A 44 0.65 -10.88 -3.50
CA CYS A 44 0.74 -9.95 -2.37
C CYS A 44 1.74 -10.41 -1.28
N GLY A 45 1.84 -11.72 -1.03
CA GLY A 45 2.81 -12.28 -0.07
C GLY A 45 4.25 -11.99 -0.48
N ARG A 46 4.61 -12.32 -1.72
CA ARG A 46 5.95 -12.00 -2.29
C ARG A 46 6.20 -10.49 -2.32
N ALA A 47 5.19 -9.70 -2.64
CA ALA A 47 5.33 -8.24 -2.62
C ALA A 47 5.64 -7.71 -1.22
N ALA A 48 5.01 -8.27 -0.18
CA ALA A 48 5.30 -7.93 1.22
C ALA A 48 6.72 -8.35 1.62
N GLU A 49 7.15 -9.58 1.31
CA GLU A 49 8.52 -10.07 1.58
C GLU A 49 9.58 -9.18 0.92
N ILE A 50 9.31 -8.70 -0.29
CA ILE A 50 10.18 -7.79 -1.02
C ILE A 50 10.24 -6.41 -0.33
N LEU A 51 9.11 -5.88 0.14
CA LEU A 51 9.09 -4.60 0.86
C LEU A 51 9.82 -4.70 2.21
N ASP A 52 9.65 -5.82 2.91
CA ASP A 52 10.32 -6.14 4.18
C ASP A 52 11.84 -6.24 4.00
N SER A 53 12.29 -6.97 2.97
CA SER A 53 13.72 -7.11 2.62
C SER A 53 14.42 -5.77 2.35
N TYR A 54 13.66 -4.76 1.93
CA TYR A 54 14.18 -3.42 1.65
C TYR A 54 13.84 -2.41 2.76
N SER A 55 13.34 -2.87 3.91
CA SER A 55 12.92 -2.05 5.05
C SER A 55 11.98 -0.91 4.64
N VAL A 56 11.11 -1.17 3.66
CA VAL A 56 10.09 -0.21 3.22
C VAL A 56 8.88 -0.38 4.14
N PRO A 57 8.53 0.60 4.98
CA PRO A 57 7.39 0.47 5.89
C PRO A 57 6.09 0.37 5.09
N TYR A 58 5.29 -0.66 5.37
CA TYR A 58 4.00 -0.89 4.73
C TYR A 58 2.93 -1.30 5.75
N THR A 59 1.67 -1.12 5.37
CA THR A 59 0.51 -1.62 6.11
C THR A 59 -0.36 -2.39 5.15
N ILE A 60 -0.67 -3.65 5.46
CA ILE A 60 -1.60 -4.44 4.65
C ILE A 60 -3.01 -4.04 5.05
N ARG A 61 -3.79 -3.52 4.09
CA ARG A 61 -5.23 -3.32 4.22
C ARG A 61 -5.90 -4.32 3.28
N ARG A 62 -6.75 -5.19 3.81
CA ARG A 62 -7.67 -5.97 2.98
C ARG A 62 -8.86 -5.05 2.67
N ASP A 63 -9.05 -4.73 1.40
CA ASP A 63 -10.23 -4.01 0.93
C ASP A 63 -11.41 -4.97 1.16
N GLY A 64 -12.15 -4.78 2.27
CA GLY A 64 -13.14 -5.74 2.77
C GLY A 64 -13.30 -5.84 4.29
N ALA A 65 -12.66 -4.98 5.08
CA ALA A 65 -13.06 -4.75 6.47
C ALA A 65 -13.57 -3.30 6.59
N ASP A 66 -14.88 -3.21 6.46
CA ASP A 66 -15.76 -2.20 7.04
C ASP A 66 -15.19 -1.78 8.42
N ASP A 67 -14.61 -0.59 8.51
CA ASP A 67 -14.41 0.11 9.79
C ASP A 67 -15.76 0.82 10.08
N ASP A 68 -16.82 0.03 10.25
CA ASP A 68 -18.09 0.41 10.90
C ASP A 68 -18.01 -0.16 12.32
N ASP A 69 -17.11 0.40 13.12
CA ASP A 69 -17.12 0.24 14.57
C ASP A 69 -16.75 1.59 15.20
N LYS A 70 -17.76 2.43 15.33
CA LYS A 70 -17.79 3.45 16.38
C LYS A 70 -19.13 3.34 17.11
N LEU A 71 -19.07 2.59 18.21
CA LEU A 71 -20.02 2.56 19.31
C LEU A 71 -20.15 3.94 19.99
#